data_AF-B4L6L0-F1
#
_entry.id   AF-B4L6L0-F1
#
_cell.length_a   1.000
_cell.length_b   1.000
_cell.length_c   1.000
_cell.angle_alpha   90.00
_cell.angle_beta   90.00
_cell.angle_gamma   90.00
#
_symmetry.space_group_name_H-M   'P 1'
#
loop_
_entity.id
_entity.type
_entity.pdbx_description
1 polymer ?
#
loop_
_entity_poly.entity_id
_entity_poly.type
_entity_poly.pdbx_seq_one_letter_code
_entity_poly.pdbx_strand_id
1 'polypeptide(L)'
;MEPTWAIRPQGFDIEQVRQAMVKSSLNEKIQFINSTDNVIELIEAFGQLMSREEIEFGAEPLAGLHVAGMMLFMLHHNDLASTQVQRTLFMQRCFDYMACTEETHVHDLCTQILLLWDVNQSDNMLNLILCCRYASPLGTMAQIVGSCLLWAMLDKLTDLGFDEYRLRPYPELMMAIAMVNPLVYLQNYLHSLNLIVRVIAALLIAGPYGSTEKLRNEVGVPEHVLEFPNADAAVLFRWLNTIIEELRDELQVRDGHVQERMIILEASCELLKLVHAHLADYYQSLYSIADFEDDGFVSDQQCDNDTDFEWLL
;
A
#
# COMPACT_ATOMS: atom_id res chain seq x y z
N MET A 1 -6.90 32.18 -0.77
CA MET A 1 -6.81 30.71 -0.62
C MET A 1 -5.34 30.39 -0.61
N GLU A 2 -4.88 29.72 0.46
CA GLU A 2 -3.54 29.18 0.49
C GLU A 2 -3.38 28.19 -0.68
N PRO A 3 -2.20 28.11 -1.32
CA PRO A 3 -1.96 27.09 -2.32
C PRO A 3 -2.16 25.73 -1.65
N THR A 4 -3.11 24.92 -2.12
CA THR A 4 -3.16 23.50 -1.79
C THR A 4 -1.93 22.86 -2.38
N TRP A 5 -0.95 22.53 -1.54
CA TRP A 5 0.27 21.89 -2.00
C TRP A 5 -0.08 20.49 -2.52
N ALA A 6 0.50 20.11 -3.65
CA ALA A 6 0.25 18.80 -4.22
C ALA A 6 0.75 17.71 -3.26
N ILE A 7 -0.13 16.77 -2.87
CA ILE A 7 0.23 15.69 -1.94
C ILE A 7 1.32 14.80 -2.58
N ARG A 8 2.49 14.77 -1.95
CA ARG A 8 3.64 13.93 -2.32
C ARG A 8 4.14 13.16 -1.10
N PRO A 9 4.86 12.04 -1.28
CA PRO A 9 5.53 11.38 -0.17
C PRO A 9 6.45 12.38 0.54
N GLN A 10 6.20 12.67 1.82
CA GLN A 10 7.00 13.63 2.58
C GLN A 10 7.85 12.95 3.67
N GLY A 11 7.49 11.73 4.06
CA GLY A 11 8.08 11.10 5.22
C GLY A 11 7.68 11.81 6.52
N PHE A 12 8.43 11.57 7.59
CA PHE A 12 8.19 12.19 8.88
C PHE A 12 9.38 13.02 9.32
N ASP A 13 9.11 14.11 10.03
CA ASP A 13 10.11 14.74 10.88
C ASP A 13 10.23 14.01 12.24
N ILE A 14 11.32 14.28 12.96
CA ILE A 14 11.59 13.61 14.24
C ILE A 14 10.57 13.98 15.33
N GLU A 15 10.00 15.17 15.28
CA GLU A 15 9.00 15.62 16.25
C GLU A 15 7.68 14.87 16.08
N GLN A 16 7.28 14.58 14.83
CA GLN A 16 6.14 13.71 14.55
C GLN A 16 6.35 12.31 15.13
N VAL A 17 7.56 11.75 15.00
CA VAL A 17 7.87 10.43 15.61
C VAL A 17 7.77 10.51 17.13
N ARG A 18 8.35 11.53 17.77
CA ARG A 18 8.25 11.76 19.21
C ARG A 18 6.81 11.86 19.68
N GLN A 19 5.97 12.62 18.97
CA GLN A 19 4.56 12.79 19.31
C GLN A 19 3.78 11.48 19.24
N ALA A 20 4.00 10.66 18.20
CA ALA A 20 3.37 9.35 18.09
C ALA A 20 3.82 8.43 19.24
N MET A 21 5.11 8.45 19.56
CA MET A 21 5.70 7.63 20.62
C MET A 21 5.24 8.03 22.02
N VAL A 22 5.08 9.32 22.31
CA VAL A 22 4.54 9.82 23.59
C VAL A 22 3.11 9.33 23.83
N LYS A 23 2.31 9.17 22.78
CA LYS A 23 0.94 8.64 22.86
C LYS A 23 0.88 7.12 22.99
N SER A 24 1.96 6.42 22.66
CA SER A 24 2.02 4.96 22.72
C SER A 24 2.17 4.45 24.16
N SER A 25 1.74 3.21 24.41
CA SER A 25 1.96 2.53 25.68
C SER A 25 3.45 2.24 25.97
N LEU A 26 4.32 2.42 24.97
CA LEU A 26 5.77 2.25 25.12
C LEU A 26 6.47 3.51 25.68
N ASN A 27 5.77 4.64 25.87
CA ASN A 27 6.36 5.93 26.26
C ASN A 27 7.38 5.83 27.41
N GLU A 28 7.07 5.10 28.48
CA GLU A 28 7.97 4.95 29.62
C GLU A 28 9.27 4.20 29.29
N LYS A 29 9.22 3.28 28.31
CA LYS A 29 10.35 2.44 27.88
C LYS A 29 11.18 3.09 26.77
N ILE A 30 10.65 4.10 26.07
CA ILE A 30 11.27 4.73 24.89
C ILE A 30 11.77 6.16 25.12
N GLN A 31 12.11 6.51 26.37
CA GLN A 31 12.63 7.85 26.70
C GLN A 31 13.87 8.26 25.90
N PHE A 32 14.63 7.30 25.38
CA PHE A 32 15.77 7.53 24.49
C PHE A 32 15.41 8.27 23.20
N ILE A 33 14.14 8.29 22.77
CA ILE A 33 13.73 9.04 21.57
C ILE A 33 13.97 10.56 21.70
N ASN A 34 14.10 11.04 22.94
CA ASN A 34 14.39 12.43 23.25
C ASN A 34 15.89 12.71 23.38
N SER A 35 16.75 11.70 23.36
CA SER A 35 18.20 11.89 23.54
C SER A 35 18.99 12.06 22.25
N THR A 36 18.42 11.72 21.10
CA THR A 36 19.12 11.77 19.80
C THR A 36 18.15 11.95 18.64
N ASP A 37 18.63 12.57 17.57
CA ASP A 37 17.95 12.64 16.26
C ASP A 37 18.54 11.62 15.26
N ASN A 38 19.57 10.88 15.67
CA ASN A 38 20.25 9.91 14.81
C ASN A 38 19.40 8.65 14.66
N VAL A 39 18.90 8.40 13.44
CA VAL A 39 18.06 7.25 13.13
C VAL A 39 18.69 5.90 13.48
N ILE A 40 20.02 5.76 13.36
CA ILE A 40 20.71 4.50 13.66
C ILE A 40 20.75 4.25 15.16
N GLU A 41 21.03 5.29 15.96
CA GLU A 41 21.00 5.18 17.42
C GLU A 41 19.59 4.86 17.94
N LEU A 42 18.56 5.44 17.32
CA LEU A 42 17.16 5.11 17.63
C LEU A 42 16.84 3.65 17.29
N ILE A 43 17.24 3.16 16.11
CA ILE A 43 17.06 1.76 15.70
C ILE A 43 17.78 0.82 16.66
N GLU A 44 19.01 1.13 17.06
CA GLU A 44 19.77 0.32 18.01
C GLU A 44 19.10 0.27 19.38
N ALA A 45 18.59 1.39 19.87
CA ALA A 45 17.89 1.46 21.16
C ALA A 45 16.58 0.65 21.16
N PHE A 46 15.75 0.76 20.12
CA PHE A 46 14.59 -0.13 19.95
C PHE A 46 15.01 -1.60 19.81
N GLY A 47 16.12 -1.85 19.09
CA GLY A 47 16.71 -3.17 18.97
C GLY A 47 17.09 -3.79 20.31
N GLN A 48 17.61 -2.99 21.25
CA GLN A 48 17.91 -3.43 22.61
C GLN A 48 16.66 -3.74 23.42
N LEU A 49 15.61 -2.92 23.33
CA LEU A 49 14.33 -3.20 24.00
C LEU A 49 13.75 -4.55 23.55
N MET A 50 13.71 -4.79 22.24
CA MET A 50 13.24 -6.06 21.68
C MET A 50 14.09 -7.24 22.12
N SER A 51 15.43 -7.11 22.10
CA SER A 51 16.35 -8.19 22.50
C SER A 51 16.28 -8.54 23.98
N ARG A 52 15.84 -7.62 24.84
CA ARG A 52 15.64 -7.85 26.27
C ARG A 52 14.23 -8.29 26.63
N GLU A 53 13.37 -8.45 25.62
CA GLU A 53 11.95 -8.78 25.79
C GLU A 53 11.23 -7.80 26.73
N GLU A 54 11.63 -6.53 26.70
CA GLU A 54 11.03 -5.48 27.53
C GLU A 54 9.69 -4.99 26.97
N ILE A 55 9.32 -5.40 25.75
CA ILE A 55 8.04 -5.09 25.12
C ILE A 55 7.08 -6.24 25.40
N GLU A 56 5.97 -5.93 26.06
CA GLU A 56 4.96 -6.93 26.40
C GLU A 56 4.13 -7.32 25.19
N PHE A 57 3.64 -8.56 25.18
CA PHE A 57 2.68 -9.01 24.18
C PHE A 57 1.33 -8.32 24.40
N GLY A 58 0.74 -7.82 23.32
CA GLY A 58 -0.57 -7.17 23.32
C GLY A 58 -0.69 -6.14 22.20
N ALA A 59 -1.92 -5.82 21.81
CA ALA A 59 -2.17 -4.90 20.71
C ALA A 59 -1.57 -3.51 20.94
N GLU A 60 -1.68 -2.94 22.15
CA GLU A 60 -1.19 -1.58 22.43
C GLU A 60 0.35 -1.47 22.37
N PRO A 61 1.14 -2.31 23.08
CA PRO A 61 2.60 -2.23 23.02
C PRO A 61 3.14 -2.56 21.62
N LEU A 62 2.54 -3.56 20.94
CA LEU A 62 2.94 -3.92 19.57
C LEU A 62 2.61 -2.81 18.57
N ALA A 63 1.47 -2.13 18.70
CA ALA A 63 1.14 -0.98 17.85
C ALA A 63 2.21 0.11 17.96
N GLY A 64 2.65 0.44 19.17
CA GLY A 64 3.75 1.39 19.39
C GLY A 64 5.02 0.98 18.63
N LEU A 65 5.40 -0.30 18.69
CA LEU A 65 6.56 -0.83 17.98
C LEU A 65 6.41 -0.78 16.45
N HIS A 66 5.24 -1.15 15.93
CA HIS A 66 4.97 -1.15 14.49
C HIS A 66 4.98 0.27 13.93
N VAL A 67 4.38 1.22 14.65
CA VAL A 67 4.41 2.65 14.30
C VAL A 67 5.84 3.19 14.35
N ALA A 68 6.63 2.85 15.36
CA ALA A 68 8.04 3.23 15.41
C ALA A 68 8.82 2.71 14.19
N GLY A 69 8.64 1.43 13.83
CA GLY A 69 9.22 0.81 12.64
C GLY A 69 8.89 1.58 11.36
N MET A 70 7.59 1.82 11.13
CA MET A 70 7.10 2.54 9.95
C MET A 70 7.60 3.99 9.89
N MET A 71 7.52 4.72 11.00
CA MET A 71 7.92 6.13 11.04
C MET A 71 9.44 6.30 10.92
N LEU A 72 10.24 5.46 11.59
CA LEU A 72 11.70 5.50 11.44
C LEU A 72 12.16 5.06 10.05
N PHE A 73 11.41 4.18 9.37
CA PHE A 73 11.65 3.85 7.96
C PHE A 73 11.40 5.05 7.01
N MET A 74 10.48 5.95 7.36
CA MET A 74 10.13 7.14 6.56
C MET A 74 10.72 8.46 7.10
N LEU A 75 11.42 8.44 8.23
CA LEU A 75 12.08 9.61 8.82
C LEU A 75 12.99 10.35 7.81
N HIS A 76 12.75 11.64 7.64
CA HIS A 76 13.52 12.49 6.75
C HIS A 76 14.89 12.82 7.36
N HIS A 77 15.97 12.60 6.59
CA HIS A 77 17.32 13.03 6.95
C HIS A 77 18.21 13.12 5.70
N ASN A 78 19.37 13.76 5.84
CA ASN A 78 20.24 14.12 4.70
C ASN A 78 20.86 12.93 3.95
N ASP A 79 20.92 11.74 4.56
CA ASP A 79 21.61 10.56 4.00
C ASP A 79 20.73 9.30 4.03
N LEU A 80 19.57 9.38 3.35
CA LEU A 80 18.61 8.29 3.24
C LEU A 80 19.23 7.00 2.68
N ALA A 81 20.17 7.13 1.73
CA ALA A 81 20.72 5.98 1.01
C ALA A 81 21.61 5.11 1.90
N SER A 82 22.41 5.70 2.78
CA SER A 82 23.34 4.94 3.63
C SER A 82 22.64 4.16 4.75
N THR A 83 21.44 4.59 5.15
CA THR A 83 20.67 4.00 6.26
C THR A 83 19.52 3.09 5.82
N GLN A 84 19.22 3.05 4.51
CA GLN A 84 18.03 2.36 3.98
C GLN A 84 17.96 0.89 4.35
N VAL A 85 19.10 0.18 4.32
CA VAL A 85 19.16 -1.25 4.64
C VAL A 85 18.85 -1.48 6.12
N GLN A 86 19.49 -0.75 7.03
CA GLN A 86 19.22 -0.89 8.47
C GLN A 86 17.76 -0.56 8.81
N ARG A 87 17.19 0.45 8.16
CA ARG A 87 15.79 0.86 8.36
C ARG A 87 14.81 -0.21 7.88
N THR A 88 15.09 -0.82 6.72
CA THR A 88 14.29 -1.91 6.18
C THR A 88 14.31 -3.13 7.13
N LEU A 89 15.51 -3.52 7.58
CA LEU A 89 15.68 -4.63 8.53
C LEU A 89 15.01 -4.34 9.87
N PHE A 90 15.10 -3.11 10.35
CA PHE A 90 14.44 -2.68 11.58
C PHE A 90 12.91 -2.76 11.45
N MET A 91 12.35 -2.23 10.36
CA MET A 91 10.91 -2.29 10.09
C MET A 91 10.43 -3.75 10.03
N GLN A 92 11.13 -4.61 9.30
CA GLN A 92 10.84 -6.04 9.26
C GLN A 92 10.83 -6.64 10.67
N ARG A 93 11.88 -6.38 11.46
CA ARG A 93 11.98 -6.88 12.84
C ARG A 93 10.84 -6.39 13.74
N CYS A 94 10.34 -5.17 13.55
CA CYS A 94 9.20 -4.65 14.30
C CYS A 94 7.91 -5.43 14.04
N PHE A 95 7.67 -5.84 12.78
CA PHE A 95 6.50 -6.65 12.41
C PHE A 95 6.67 -8.13 12.79
N ASP A 96 7.88 -8.65 12.75
CA ASP A 96 8.17 -10.04 13.12
C ASP A 96 8.22 -10.24 14.65
N TYR A 97 8.35 -9.16 15.43
CA TYR A 97 8.40 -9.22 16.89
C TYR A 97 7.05 -9.66 17.48
N MET A 98 7.04 -10.87 18.07
CA MET A 98 5.85 -11.48 18.67
C MET A 98 4.62 -11.42 17.75
N ALA A 99 4.83 -11.70 16.45
CA ALA A 99 3.79 -11.65 15.43
C ALA A 99 2.55 -12.45 15.85
N CYS A 100 1.38 -11.82 15.72
CA CYS A 100 0.10 -12.46 15.99
C CYS A 100 -0.68 -12.68 14.71
N THR A 101 -1.14 -13.91 14.46
CA THR A 101 -1.90 -14.27 13.26
C THR A 101 -3.40 -14.44 13.51
N GLU A 102 -3.86 -14.29 14.75
CA GLU A 102 -5.27 -14.40 15.09
C GLU A 102 -6.03 -13.12 14.69
N GLU A 103 -7.15 -13.29 14.00
CA GLU A 103 -7.92 -12.19 13.40
C GLU A 103 -8.36 -11.12 14.41
N THR A 104 -8.82 -11.53 15.61
CA THR A 104 -9.21 -10.60 16.68
C THR A 104 -8.05 -9.73 17.14
N HIS A 105 -6.86 -10.33 17.29
CA HIS A 105 -5.67 -9.59 17.68
C HIS A 105 -5.14 -8.69 16.56
N VAL A 106 -5.27 -9.10 15.29
CA VAL A 106 -4.95 -8.26 14.13
C VAL A 106 -5.87 -7.04 14.07
N HIS A 107 -7.18 -7.24 14.30
CA HIS A 107 -8.14 -6.15 14.38
C HIS A 107 -7.77 -5.15 15.46
N ASP A 108 -7.56 -5.62 16.70
CA ASP A 108 -7.18 -4.77 17.83
C ASP A 108 -5.86 -4.02 17.55
N LEU A 109 -4.87 -4.71 16.99
CA LEU A 109 -3.58 -4.11 16.61
C LEU A 109 -3.76 -2.99 15.57
N CYS A 110 -4.55 -3.24 14.51
CA CYS A 110 -4.82 -2.22 13.49
C CYS A 110 -5.56 -1.01 14.07
N THR A 111 -6.53 -1.23 14.96
CA THR A 111 -7.22 -0.17 15.70
C THR A 111 -6.21 0.68 16.48
N GLN A 112 -5.31 0.05 17.23
CA GLN A 112 -4.31 0.77 18.02
C GLN A 112 -3.29 1.52 17.15
N ILE A 113 -2.86 0.94 16.02
CA ILE A 113 -1.99 1.63 15.05
C ILE A 113 -2.68 2.90 14.53
N LEU A 114 -3.96 2.80 14.13
CA LEU A 114 -4.72 3.94 13.61
C LEU A 114 -4.95 5.03 14.67
N LEU A 115 -5.04 4.68 15.96
CA LEU A 115 -5.13 5.67 17.05
C LEU A 115 -3.83 6.47 17.24
N LEU A 116 -2.68 5.86 16.94
CA LEU A 116 -1.38 6.53 17.02
C LEU A 116 -1.09 7.41 15.80
N TRP A 117 -1.80 7.20 14.69
CA TRP A 117 -1.67 7.97 13.45
C TRP A 117 -2.79 9.01 13.31
N ASP A 118 -2.43 10.26 13.04
CA ASP A 118 -3.44 11.26 12.67
C ASP A 118 -3.84 11.09 11.19
N VAL A 119 -4.67 10.08 10.93
CA VAL A 119 -5.22 9.74 9.60
C VAL A 119 -6.29 10.74 9.11
N ASN A 120 -6.44 11.90 9.75
CA ASN A 120 -7.25 13.01 9.22
C ASN A 120 -6.42 13.94 8.34
N GLN A 121 -5.08 13.84 8.40
CA GLN A 121 -4.16 14.57 7.55
C GLN A 121 -3.82 13.73 6.32
N SER A 122 -4.00 14.28 5.12
CA SER A 122 -3.77 13.57 3.86
C SER A 122 -2.31 13.13 3.69
N ASP A 123 -1.34 13.91 4.17
CA ASP A 123 0.07 13.56 4.13
C ASP A 123 0.39 12.34 5.01
N ASN A 124 -0.23 12.24 6.18
CA ASN A 124 -0.09 11.07 7.05
C ASN A 124 -0.74 9.84 6.41
N MET A 125 -1.91 9.98 5.80
CA MET A 125 -2.53 8.87 5.05
C MET A 125 -1.60 8.38 3.93
N LEU A 126 -1.01 9.31 3.16
CA LEU A 126 -0.06 8.96 2.10
C LEU A 126 1.16 8.23 2.65
N ASN A 127 1.76 8.72 3.74
CA ASN A 127 2.90 8.06 4.37
C ASN A 127 2.53 6.65 4.86
N LEU A 128 1.34 6.45 5.42
CA LEU A 128 0.86 5.13 5.86
C LEU A 128 0.73 4.16 4.68
N ILE A 129 0.10 4.61 3.59
CA ILE A 129 -0.04 3.82 2.35
C ILE A 129 1.33 3.34 1.86
N LEU A 130 2.32 4.23 1.85
CA LEU A 130 3.68 3.90 1.42
C LEU A 130 4.35 2.94 2.39
N CYS A 131 4.27 3.18 3.70
CA CYS A 131 4.78 2.25 4.71
C CYS A 131 4.19 0.85 4.52
N CYS A 132 2.88 0.71 4.38
CA CYS A 132 2.22 -0.57 4.14
C CYS A 132 2.73 -1.24 2.85
N ARG A 133 2.88 -0.48 1.76
CA ARG A 133 3.44 -0.98 0.49
C ARG A 133 4.87 -1.47 0.62
N TYR A 134 5.72 -0.78 1.38
CA TYR A 134 7.12 -1.19 1.59
C TYR A 134 7.27 -2.30 2.62
N ALA A 135 6.38 -2.37 3.60
CA ALA A 135 6.42 -3.37 4.66
C ALA A 135 5.83 -4.70 4.22
N SER A 136 4.78 -4.71 3.39
CA SER A 136 4.09 -5.94 2.97
C SER A 136 5.00 -7.05 2.41
N PRO A 137 6.05 -6.79 1.61
CA PRO A 137 6.95 -7.87 1.15
C PRO A 137 7.96 -8.34 2.20
N LEU A 138 8.09 -7.67 3.35
CA LEU A 138 9.14 -7.95 4.33
C LEU A 138 8.82 -9.14 5.23
N GLY A 139 7.55 -9.44 5.45
CA GLY A 139 7.14 -10.51 6.35
C GLY A 139 5.64 -10.75 6.33
N THR A 140 5.24 -11.95 6.76
CA THR A 140 3.85 -12.40 6.78
C THR A 140 2.98 -11.46 7.62
N MET A 141 3.44 -11.05 8.79
CA MET A 141 2.70 -10.14 9.66
C MET A 141 2.59 -8.73 9.07
N ALA A 142 3.66 -8.25 8.45
CA ALA A 142 3.67 -6.96 7.76
C ALA A 142 2.67 -6.94 6.60
N GLN A 143 2.54 -8.05 5.87
CA GLN A 143 1.57 -8.21 4.80
C GLN A 143 0.12 -8.21 5.32
N ILE A 144 -0.15 -8.92 6.42
CA ILE A 144 -1.49 -8.96 7.06
C ILE A 144 -1.88 -7.58 7.55
N VAL A 145 -1.07 -6.98 8.43
CA VAL A 145 -1.36 -5.67 9.02
C VAL A 145 -1.41 -4.60 7.95
N GLY A 146 -0.46 -4.60 7.01
CA GLY A 146 -0.43 -3.67 5.89
C GLY A 146 -1.71 -3.75 5.06
N SER A 147 -2.18 -4.95 4.70
CA SER A 147 -3.42 -5.14 3.96
C SER A 147 -4.64 -4.64 4.74
N CYS A 148 -4.74 -4.96 6.04
CA CYS A 148 -5.86 -4.53 6.88
C CYS A 148 -5.91 -3.00 7.04
N LEU A 149 -4.77 -2.35 7.25
CA LEU A 149 -4.68 -0.89 7.35
C LEU A 149 -5.01 -0.21 6.01
N LEU A 150 -4.57 -0.79 4.89
CA LEU A 150 -4.91 -0.29 3.55
C LEU A 150 -6.42 -0.38 3.27
N TRP A 151 -7.06 -1.48 3.65
CA TRP A 151 -8.51 -1.62 3.56
C TRP A 151 -9.25 -0.62 4.46
N ALA A 152 -8.77 -0.41 5.69
CA ALA A 152 -9.32 0.59 6.60
C ALA A 152 -9.21 2.02 6.03
N MET A 153 -8.09 2.34 5.39
CA MET A 153 -7.93 3.63 4.70
C MET A 153 -8.87 3.76 3.50
N LEU A 154 -9.04 2.70 2.72
CA LEU A 154 -9.97 2.69 1.59
C LEU A 154 -11.40 2.92 2.06
N ASP A 155 -11.82 2.21 3.11
CA ASP A 155 -13.11 2.38 3.75
C ASP A 155 -13.35 3.83 4.16
N LYS A 156 -12.40 4.42 4.89
CA LYS A 156 -12.48 5.83 5.31
C LYS A 156 -12.60 6.80 4.13
N LEU A 157 -11.92 6.51 3.02
CA LEU A 157 -11.96 7.35 1.83
C LEU A 157 -13.25 7.19 1.02
N THR A 158 -13.89 6.01 1.07
CA THR A 158 -15.04 5.65 0.21
C THR A 158 -16.36 5.48 0.96
N ASP A 159 -16.33 5.63 2.29
CA ASP A 159 -17.47 5.51 3.21
C ASP A 159 -18.23 4.18 3.05
N LEU A 160 -17.48 3.06 2.97
CA LEU A 160 -18.08 1.73 2.79
C LEU A 160 -18.69 1.17 4.09
N GLY A 161 -18.32 1.72 5.25
CA GLY A 161 -18.85 1.34 6.57
C GLY A 161 -18.23 0.05 7.10
N PHE A 162 -16.94 -0.18 6.88
CA PHE A 162 -16.23 -1.36 7.36
C PHE A 162 -15.73 -1.18 8.80
N ASP A 163 -16.54 -1.62 9.76
CA ASP A 163 -16.21 -1.54 11.19
C ASP A 163 -15.11 -2.53 11.64
N GLU A 164 -14.79 -3.53 10.81
CA GLU A 164 -13.82 -4.58 11.12
C GLU A 164 -12.57 -4.54 10.22
N TYR A 165 -11.41 -4.44 10.87
CA TYR A 165 -10.07 -4.48 10.26
C TYR A 165 -9.57 -5.91 10.12
N ARG A 166 -9.87 -6.52 8.97
CA ARG A 166 -9.51 -7.90 8.64
C ARG A 166 -9.03 -8.03 7.20
N LEU A 167 -8.43 -9.17 6.87
CA LEU A 167 -8.14 -9.52 5.49
C LEU A 167 -9.44 -9.67 4.72
N ARG A 168 -9.51 -9.00 3.56
CA ARG A 168 -10.69 -8.98 2.70
C ARG A 168 -10.38 -9.57 1.33
N PRO A 169 -11.35 -10.26 0.72
CA PRO A 169 -11.25 -10.68 -0.67
C PRO A 169 -11.05 -9.47 -1.59
N TYR A 170 -10.07 -9.55 -2.49
CA TYR A 170 -9.83 -8.51 -3.48
C TYR A 170 -10.97 -8.25 -4.48
N PRO A 171 -11.92 -9.18 -4.74
CA PRO A 171 -13.14 -8.83 -5.49
C PRO A 171 -13.98 -7.72 -4.84
N GLU A 172 -13.91 -7.54 -3.50
CA GLU A 172 -14.61 -6.43 -2.81
C GLU A 172 -14.08 -5.05 -3.24
N LEU A 173 -12.89 -4.99 -3.84
CA LEU A 173 -12.29 -3.74 -4.30
C LEU A 173 -13.17 -3.03 -5.33
N MET A 174 -13.94 -3.78 -6.10
CA MET A 174 -14.82 -3.20 -7.11
C MET A 174 -15.97 -2.40 -6.51
N MET A 175 -16.43 -2.76 -5.30
CA MET A 175 -17.39 -1.95 -4.57
C MET A 175 -16.78 -0.59 -4.20
N ALA A 176 -15.53 -0.59 -3.72
CA ALA A 176 -14.83 0.65 -3.40
C ALA A 176 -14.69 1.54 -4.64
N ILE A 177 -14.29 0.98 -5.79
CA ILE A 177 -14.14 1.72 -7.05
C ILE A 177 -15.49 2.29 -7.53
N ALA A 178 -16.57 1.52 -7.43
CA ALA A 178 -17.91 2.00 -7.79
C ALA A 178 -18.40 3.14 -6.88
N MET A 179 -17.97 3.14 -5.62
CA MET A 179 -18.29 4.17 -4.63
C MET A 179 -17.40 5.40 -4.75
N VAL A 180 -16.34 5.35 -5.57
CA VAL A 180 -15.53 6.54 -5.85
C VAL A 180 -16.39 7.55 -6.58
N ASN A 181 -16.96 8.50 -5.84
CA ASN A 181 -17.74 9.59 -6.41
C ASN A 181 -16.96 10.90 -6.34
N PRO A 182 -16.44 11.39 -7.48
CA PRO A 182 -15.74 12.68 -7.58
C PRO A 182 -16.43 13.85 -6.89
N LEU A 183 -17.76 13.79 -6.79
CA LEU A 183 -18.62 14.87 -6.30
C LEU A 183 -18.84 14.87 -4.78
N VAL A 184 -18.37 13.85 -4.06
CA VAL A 184 -18.68 13.62 -2.63
C VAL A 184 -17.46 13.84 -1.70
N TYR A 185 -16.26 13.93 -2.26
CA TYR A 185 -15.02 13.98 -1.48
C TYR A 185 -14.85 15.24 -0.62
N LEU A 186 -14.32 15.04 0.59
CA LEU A 186 -13.92 16.07 1.55
C LEU A 186 -13.02 17.12 0.87
N GLN A 187 -13.61 18.29 0.60
CA GLN A 187 -13.02 19.57 0.20
C GLN A 187 -12.15 19.62 -1.09
N ASN A 188 -11.50 18.54 -1.56
CA ASN A 188 -10.73 18.52 -2.82
C ASN A 188 -10.74 17.13 -3.49
N TYR A 189 -11.41 17.03 -4.65
CA TYR A 189 -11.50 15.81 -5.47
C TYR A 189 -10.14 15.21 -5.83
N LEU A 190 -9.21 16.04 -6.29
CA LEU A 190 -7.89 15.58 -6.76
C LEU A 190 -7.09 14.94 -5.61
N HIS A 191 -7.20 15.49 -4.39
CA HIS A 191 -6.49 14.97 -3.22
C HIS A 191 -7.00 13.56 -2.89
N SER A 192 -8.32 13.39 -2.85
CA SER A 192 -8.94 12.10 -2.57
C SER A 192 -8.66 11.09 -3.67
N LEU A 193 -8.72 11.48 -4.94
CA LEU A 193 -8.40 10.62 -6.06
C LEU A 193 -6.94 10.13 -5.98
N ASN A 194 -5.99 11.03 -5.69
CA ASN A 194 -4.59 10.68 -5.49
C ASN A 194 -4.40 9.61 -4.39
N LEU A 195 -5.06 9.79 -3.24
CA LEU A 195 -5.01 8.83 -2.15
C LEU A 195 -5.61 7.48 -2.56
N ILE A 196 -6.80 7.47 -3.17
CA ILE A 196 -7.49 6.23 -3.57
C ILE A 196 -6.67 5.42 -4.56
N VAL A 197 -6.17 6.05 -5.63
CA VAL A 197 -5.33 5.35 -6.63
C VAL A 197 -4.11 4.71 -5.96
N ARG A 198 -3.49 5.40 -5.00
CA ARG A 198 -2.33 4.88 -4.27
C ARG A 198 -2.69 3.77 -3.28
N VAL A 199 -3.82 3.86 -2.57
CA VAL A 199 -4.32 2.79 -1.71
C VAL A 199 -4.58 1.53 -2.53
N ILE A 200 -5.27 1.66 -3.67
CA ILE A 200 -5.55 0.55 -4.58
C ILE A 200 -4.26 -0.11 -5.05
N ALA A 201 -3.29 0.70 -5.51
CA ALA A 201 -2.00 0.18 -5.95
C ALA A 201 -1.26 -0.57 -4.82
N ALA A 202 -1.27 -0.02 -3.61
CA ALA A 202 -0.65 -0.66 -2.45
C ALA A 202 -1.37 -1.96 -2.04
N LEU A 203 -2.71 -2.00 -2.10
CA LEU A 203 -3.50 -3.20 -1.85
C LEU A 203 -3.12 -4.31 -2.82
N LEU A 204 -3.11 -4.04 -4.11
CA LEU A 204 -2.79 -5.06 -5.10
C LEU A 204 -1.36 -5.62 -4.94
N ILE A 205 -0.40 -4.78 -4.56
CA ILE A 205 0.97 -5.20 -4.25
C ILE A 205 1.04 -5.98 -2.93
N ALA A 206 0.26 -5.61 -1.92
CA ALA A 206 0.22 -6.33 -0.65
C ALA A 206 -0.46 -7.70 -0.77
N GLY A 207 -1.39 -7.87 -1.72
CA GLY A 207 -2.04 -9.16 -1.99
C GLY A 207 -1.70 -9.73 -3.35
N PRO A 208 -2.62 -9.70 -4.33
CA PRO A 208 -2.64 -10.56 -5.51
C PRO A 208 -1.39 -10.47 -6.38
N TYR A 209 -0.71 -9.32 -6.41
CA TYR A 209 0.50 -9.10 -7.21
C TYR A 209 1.79 -9.16 -6.38
N GLY A 210 1.67 -9.40 -5.07
CA GLY A 210 2.77 -9.60 -4.14
C GLY A 210 3.12 -11.08 -3.93
N SER A 211 4.05 -11.32 -3.01
CA SER A 211 4.38 -12.69 -2.58
C SER A 211 3.39 -13.16 -1.51
N THR A 212 2.33 -13.85 -1.93
CA THR A 212 1.26 -14.36 -1.04
C THR A 212 1.45 -15.82 -0.62
N GLU A 213 2.50 -16.47 -1.12
CA GLU A 213 2.75 -17.90 -0.87
C GLU A 213 2.88 -18.20 0.63
N LYS A 214 3.56 -17.34 1.39
CA LYS A 214 3.70 -17.50 2.85
C LYS A 214 2.35 -17.36 3.57
N LEU A 215 1.50 -16.41 3.18
CA LEU A 215 0.17 -16.28 3.77
C LEU A 215 -0.68 -17.53 3.54
N ARG A 216 -0.62 -18.08 2.32
CA ARG A 216 -1.35 -19.31 1.98
C ARG A 216 -0.81 -20.51 2.76
N ASN A 217 0.50 -20.69 2.75
CA ASN A 217 1.13 -21.93 3.23
C ASN A 217 1.35 -21.94 4.75
N GLU A 218 1.68 -20.80 5.37
CA GLU A 218 2.02 -20.69 6.80
C GLU A 218 0.82 -20.28 7.66
N VAL A 219 -0.02 -19.37 7.17
CA VAL A 219 -1.18 -18.83 7.93
C VAL A 219 -2.49 -19.52 7.54
N GLY A 220 -2.53 -20.20 6.39
CA GLY A 220 -3.73 -20.90 5.92
C GLY A 220 -4.80 -19.97 5.34
N VAL A 221 -4.41 -18.77 4.88
CA VAL A 221 -5.35 -17.86 4.20
C VAL A 221 -5.83 -18.51 2.90
N PRO A 222 -7.15 -18.63 2.66
CA PRO A 222 -7.67 -19.24 1.45
C PRO A 222 -7.24 -18.46 0.20
N GLU A 223 -6.91 -19.19 -0.87
CA GLU A 223 -6.40 -18.62 -2.12
C GLU A 223 -7.35 -17.59 -2.73
N HIS A 224 -8.65 -17.89 -2.78
CA HIS A 224 -9.68 -16.97 -3.29
C HIS A 224 -9.78 -15.63 -2.53
N VAL A 225 -9.24 -15.53 -1.31
CA VAL A 225 -9.18 -14.27 -0.55
C VAL A 225 -8.03 -13.38 -1.06
N LEU A 226 -7.00 -13.98 -1.65
CA LEU A 226 -5.79 -13.30 -2.13
C LEU A 226 -5.75 -13.13 -3.65
N GLU A 227 -6.69 -13.73 -4.38
CA GLU A 227 -6.81 -13.62 -5.82
C GLU A 227 -7.56 -12.35 -6.25
N PHE A 228 -7.11 -11.76 -7.36
CA PHE A 228 -7.83 -10.68 -8.03
C PHE A 228 -8.32 -11.16 -9.41
N PRO A 229 -9.64 -11.27 -9.63
CA PRO A 229 -10.17 -11.82 -10.87
C PRO A 229 -9.83 -10.99 -12.10
N ASN A 230 -9.57 -11.66 -13.24
CA ASN A 230 -9.31 -10.99 -14.51
C ASN A 230 -10.45 -10.04 -14.96
N ALA A 231 -11.70 -10.40 -14.65
CA ALA A 231 -12.85 -9.55 -14.94
C ALA A 231 -12.77 -8.21 -14.17
N ASP A 232 -12.39 -8.26 -12.90
CA ASP A 232 -12.22 -7.09 -12.03
C ASP A 232 -10.99 -6.27 -12.45
N ALA A 233 -9.90 -6.95 -12.82
CA ALA A 233 -8.71 -6.31 -13.39
C ALA A 233 -9.05 -5.53 -14.68
N ALA A 234 -9.88 -6.07 -15.56
CA ALA A 234 -10.33 -5.37 -16.75
C ALA A 234 -11.21 -4.14 -16.43
N VAL A 235 -12.04 -4.21 -15.39
CA VAL A 235 -12.84 -3.07 -14.91
C VAL A 235 -11.94 -1.98 -14.33
N LEU A 236 -10.99 -2.34 -13.48
CA LEU A 236 -9.99 -1.43 -12.93
C LEU A 236 -9.18 -0.75 -14.05
N PHE A 237 -8.75 -1.52 -15.06
CA PHE A 237 -8.01 -0.99 -16.21
C PHE A 237 -8.81 0.08 -16.97
N ARG A 238 -10.11 -0.15 -17.19
CA ARG A 238 -11.00 0.84 -17.84
C ARG A 238 -11.16 2.09 -16.98
N TRP A 239 -11.40 1.93 -15.68
CA TRP A 239 -11.53 3.05 -14.75
C TRP A 239 -10.28 3.94 -14.73
N LEU A 240 -9.09 3.34 -14.72
CA LEU A 240 -7.83 4.07 -14.79
C LEU A 240 -7.65 4.83 -16.11
N ASN A 241 -8.01 4.23 -17.24
CA ASN A 241 -7.97 4.94 -18.52
C ASN A 241 -8.90 6.15 -18.55
N THR A 242 -10.12 6.03 -18.01
CA THR A 242 -11.04 7.17 -17.89
C THR A 242 -10.43 8.31 -17.09
N ILE A 243 -9.79 8.02 -15.95
CA ILE A 243 -9.07 9.03 -15.15
C ILE A 243 -7.94 9.67 -15.96
N ILE A 244 -7.16 8.87 -16.69
CA ILE A 244 -6.02 9.36 -17.47
C ILE A 244 -6.49 10.28 -18.60
N GLU A 245 -7.54 9.90 -19.33
CA GLU A 245 -8.13 10.71 -20.40
C GLU A 245 -8.67 12.04 -19.86
N GLU A 246 -9.49 11.99 -18.80
CA GLU A 246 -10.06 13.18 -18.16
C GLU A 246 -8.97 14.15 -17.69
N LEU A 247 -8.00 13.66 -16.92
CA LEU A 247 -6.95 14.52 -16.38
C LEU A 247 -5.98 15.03 -17.45
N ARG A 248 -5.73 14.26 -18.53
CA ARG A 248 -4.87 14.69 -19.65
C ARG A 248 -5.49 15.87 -20.41
N ASP A 249 -6.81 15.86 -20.61
CA ASP A 249 -7.50 16.98 -21.24
C ASP A 249 -7.46 18.23 -20.34
N GLU A 250 -7.62 18.04 -19.02
CA GLU A 250 -7.55 19.13 -18.06
C GLU A 250 -6.14 19.73 -17.87
N LEU A 251 -5.06 19.01 -18.19
CA LEU A 251 -3.69 19.56 -18.13
C LEU A 251 -3.50 20.77 -19.06
N GLN A 252 -4.35 20.91 -20.08
CA GLN A 252 -4.33 22.08 -20.97
C GLN A 252 -4.85 23.35 -20.29
N VAL A 253 -5.58 23.20 -19.18
CA VAL A 253 -6.07 24.30 -18.35
C VAL A 253 -4.93 24.77 -17.44
N ARG A 254 -4.42 25.98 -17.69
CA ARG A 254 -3.39 26.59 -16.84
C ARG A 254 -3.99 27.13 -15.54
N ASP A 255 -4.10 26.27 -14.53
CA ASP A 255 -4.49 26.63 -13.17
C ASP A 255 -3.43 26.20 -12.13
N GLY A 256 -3.73 26.38 -10.84
CA GLY A 256 -2.84 25.98 -9.75
C GLY A 256 -2.79 24.47 -9.47
N HIS A 257 -3.59 23.65 -10.15
CA HIS A 257 -3.75 22.21 -9.87
C HIS A 257 -2.95 21.32 -10.83
N VAL A 258 -2.24 21.89 -11.80
CA VAL A 258 -1.44 21.14 -12.80
C VAL A 258 -0.50 20.12 -12.14
N GLN A 259 0.22 20.51 -11.09
CA GLN A 259 1.16 19.61 -10.41
C GLN A 259 0.46 18.42 -9.75
N GLU A 260 -0.75 18.62 -9.25
CA GLU A 260 -1.53 17.58 -8.60
C GLU A 260 -2.09 16.57 -9.61
N ARG A 261 -2.64 17.07 -10.73
CA ARG A 261 -3.08 16.22 -11.85
C ARG A 261 -1.94 15.36 -12.38
N MET A 262 -0.72 15.92 -12.51
CA MET A 262 0.46 15.16 -12.93
C MET A 262 0.78 14.01 -11.97
N ILE A 263 0.69 14.21 -10.66
CA ILE A 263 0.96 13.16 -9.67
C ILE A 263 -0.07 12.03 -9.76
N ILE A 264 -1.34 12.37 -9.98
CA ILE A 264 -2.41 11.37 -10.12
C ILE A 264 -2.20 10.57 -11.42
N LEU A 265 -1.84 11.25 -12.51
CA LEU A 265 -1.51 10.60 -13.77
C LEU A 265 -0.32 9.64 -13.63
N GLU A 266 0.76 10.07 -12.98
CA GLU A 266 1.92 9.21 -12.68
C GLU A 266 1.49 7.96 -11.91
N ALA A 267 0.73 8.13 -10.81
CA ALA A 267 0.27 7.02 -9.99
C ALA A 267 -0.67 6.08 -10.74
N SER A 268 -1.57 6.63 -11.56
CA SER A 268 -2.53 5.88 -12.36
C SER A 268 -1.83 5.07 -13.45
N CYS A 269 -0.84 5.64 -14.13
CA CYS A 269 -0.03 4.95 -15.13
C CYS A 269 0.78 3.80 -14.52
N GLU A 270 1.38 3.99 -13.35
CA GLU A 270 2.11 2.91 -12.66
C GLU A 270 1.19 1.76 -12.27
N LEU A 271 -0.02 2.06 -11.79
CA LEU A 271 -1.03 1.05 -11.51
C LEU A 271 -1.52 0.36 -12.80
N LEU A 272 -1.73 1.12 -13.87
CA LEU A 272 -2.16 0.59 -15.17
C LEU A 272 -1.15 -0.43 -15.72
N LYS A 273 0.15 -0.14 -15.61
CA LYS A 273 1.22 -1.08 -16.00
C LYS A 273 1.14 -2.39 -15.23
N LEU A 274 0.89 -2.31 -13.92
CA LEU A 274 0.77 -3.48 -13.05
C LEU A 274 -0.43 -4.36 -13.44
N VAL A 275 -1.59 -3.73 -13.66
CA VAL A 275 -2.81 -4.43 -14.11
C VAL A 275 -2.65 -5.00 -15.51
N HIS A 276 -1.99 -4.26 -16.42
CA HIS A 276 -1.71 -4.73 -17.78
C HIS A 276 -0.83 -5.97 -17.79
N ALA A 277 0.24 -6.02 -16.98
CA ALA A 277 1.09 -7.19 -16.88
C ALA A 277 0.30 -8.44 -16.47
N HIS A 278 -0.57 -8.32 -15.46
CA HIS A 278 -1.45 -9.40 -15.02
C HIS A 278 -2.39 -9.90 -16.12
N LEU A 279 -3.05 -8.98 -16.84
CA LEU A 279 -3.95 -9.33 -17.94
C LEU A 279 -3.18 -9.96 -19.12
N ALA A 280 -1.97 -9.47 -19.42
CA ALA A 280 -1.12 -10.01 -20.48
C ALA A 280 -0.70 -11.45 -20.19
N ASP A 281 -0.26 -11.75 -18.96
CA ASP A 281 0.08 -13.11 -18.53
C ASP A 281 -1.12 -14.06 -18.68
N TYR A 282 -2.32 -13.60 -18.31
CA TYR A 282 -3.55 -14.36 -18.50
C TYR A 282 -3.84 -14.64 -19.98
N TYR A 283 -3.82 -13.62 -20.84
CA TYR A 283 -4.07 -13.82 -22.27
C TYR A 283 -3.03 -14.75 -22.91
N GLN A 284 -1.74 -14.60 -22.58
CA GLN A 284 -0.69 -15.51 -23.05
C GLN A 284 -0.93 -16.96 -22.59
N SER A 285 -1.42 -17.16 -21.35
CA SER A 285 -1.76 -18.49 -20.86
C SER A 285 -2.92 -19.12 -21.63
N LEU A 286 -3.93 -18.32 -22.02
CA LEU A 286 -5.06 -18.80 -22.82
C LEU A 286 -4.63 -19.20 -24.24
N TYR A 287 -3.79 -18.39 -24.90
CA TYR A 287 -3.28 -18.70 -26.24
C TYR A 287 -2.37 -19.93 -26.22
N SER A 288 -1.52 -20.09 -25.21
CA SER A 288 -0.67 -21.28 -25.10
C SER A 288 -1.47 -22.56 -24.79
N ILE A 289 -2.56 -22.49 -24.03
CA ILE A 289 -3.46 -23.63 -23.81
C ILE A 289 -4.23 -24.00 -25.09
N ALA A 290 -4.68 -23.01 -25.87
CA ALA A 290 -5.34 -23.23 -27.15
C ALA A 290 -4.42 -23.94 -28.17
N ASP A 291 -3.12 -23.66 -28.15
CA ASP A 291 -2.12 -24.33 -28.99
C ASP A 291 -1.85 -25.80 -28.58
N PHE A 292 -2.19 -26.22 -27.35
CA PHE A 292 -2.08 -27.62 -26.89
C PHE A 292 -3.35 -28.46 -27.12
N GLU A 293 -4.51 -27.83 -27.33
CA GLU A 293 -5.76 -28.54 -27.64
C GLU A 293 -5.97 -28.76 -29.16
N ASP A 294 -5.11 -28.21 -30.02
CA ASP A 294 -5.18 -28.35 -31.49
C ASP A 294 -4.19 -29.40 -32.06
N ASP A 295 -3.67 -30.31 -31.23
CA ASP A 295 -2.87 -31.47 -31.67
C ASP A 295 -3.74 -32.61 -32.26
N GLY A 296 -4.63 -32.23 -33.18
CA GLY A 296 -5.60 -33.10 -33.83
C GLY A 296 -5.85 -32.77 -35.30
N PHE A 297 -4.80 -32.91 -36.13
CA PHE A 297 -4.74 -32.93 -37.61
C PHE A 297 -4.22 -31.68 -38.35
N VAL A 298 -2.90 -31.70 -38.64
CA VAL A 298 -2.17 -31.44 -39.91
C VAL A 298 -2.95 -30.67 -41.01
N SER A 299 -2.50 -29.48 -41.46
CA SER A 299 -1.36 -29.27 -42.38
C SER A 299 -1.21 -27.82 -42.85
N ASP A 300 0.04 -27.34 -42.84
CA ASP A 300 0.67 -26.40 -43.78
C ASP A 300 -0.18 -25.27 -44.40
N GLN A 301 -0.10 -24.06 -43.84
CA GLN A 301 0.00 -22.85 -44.66
C GLN A 301 0.68 -21.69 -43.93
N GLN A 302 1.98 -21.56 -44.23
CA GLN A 302 2.78 -20.34 -44.39
C GLN A 302 2.58 -19.20 -43.39
N CYS A 303 3.61 -19.06 -42.54
CA CYS A 303 4.06 -17.79 -42.00
C CYS A 303 4.15 -16.73 -43.09
N ASP A 304 3.46 -15.61 -42.90
CA ASP A 304 4.01 -14.31 -43.27
C ASP A 304 4.03 -13.46 -42.00
N ASN A 305 5.25 -13.20 -41.54
CA ASN A 305 5.56 -12.09 -40.65
C ASN A 305 5.09 -10.82 -41.33
N ASP A 306 4.35 -9.96 -40.64
CA ASP A 306 4.69 -8.55 -40.64
C ASP A 306 4.15 -7.88 -39.38
N THR A 307 5.14 -7.42 -38.62
CA THR A 307 5.11 -6.41 -37.57
C THR A 307 4.16 -5.27 -37.87
N ASP A 308 3.16 -5.08 -37.01
CA ASP A 308 2.52 -3.77 -36.79
C ASP A 308 1.95 -3.73 -35.35
N PHE A 309 2.86 -3.49 -34.40
CA PHE A 309 2.54 -3.11 -33.02
C PHE A 309 3.32 -1.83 -32.70
N GLU A 310 3.00 -0.75 -33.39
CA GLU A 310 3.44 0.61 -33.05
C GLU A 310 2.28 1.59 -33.26
N TRP A 311 1.29 1.59 -32.37
CA TRP A 311 0.52 2.82 -32.06
C TRP A 311 -0.07 2.68 -30.65
N LEU A 312 0.58 3.29 -29.67
CA LEU A 312 0.01 4.04 -28.54
C LEU A 312 1.11 4.33 -27.49
N LEU A 313 1.80 5.46 -27.67
CA LEU A 313 2.44 6.25 -26.62
C LEU A 313 1.77 7.63 -26.60
#